data_AF-A0A924LV87-F1
#
_entry.id   AF-A0A924LV87-F1
#
_cell.length_a   1.000
_cell.length_b   1.000
_cell.length_c   1.000
_cell.angle_alpha   90.00
_cell.angle_beta   90.00
_cell.angle_gamma   90.00
#
_symmetry.space_group_name_H-M   'P 1'
#
loop_
_entity.id
_entity.type
_entity.pdbx_description
1 polymer ?
#
loop_
_entity_poly.entity_id
_entity_poly.type
_entity_poly.pdbx_seq_one_letter_code
_entity_poly.pdbx_strand_id
1 'polypeptide(L)'
;MSERVRNFWFAPMGAYALAGCRIAVALAMLLNLQRNAGGFSLDTDRYLIYILRGTGSWQPISLFDTFSLPAPSADAVVALFWITLVAGLLLLVGALSRVAAGTALAAFYVLMLTTNSWGKLTHSYEVVTLGLLILACARCGDAWSVDVLVRRWRERRRSARDVSGVAASDTGVDTAVSVDRRPLMSWHYRWPVKLIQLQFALVFF
;
A
#
# COMPACT_ATOMS: atom_id res chain seq x y z
N MET A 1 4.82 22.28 19.44
CA MET A 1 3.59 21.98 18.66
C MET A 1 2.38 22.28 19.53
N SER A 2 1.41 23.08 19.07
CA SER A 2 0.23 23.40 19.88
C SER A 2 -0.65 22.15 20.10
N GLU A 3 -1.42 22.14 21.19
CA GLU A 3 -2.32 21.03 21.51
C GLU A 3 -3.34 20.76 20.39
N ARG A 4 -3.83 21.82 19.74
CA ARG A 4 -4.73 21.71 18.58
C ARG A 4 -4.08 20.93 17.43
N VAL A 5 -2.84 21.25 17.09
CA VAL A 5 -2.10 20.57 16.02
C VAL A 5 -1.82 19.11 16.40
N ARG A 6 -1.42 18.86 17.66
CA ARG A 6 -1.24 17.49 18.17
C ARG A 6 -2.51 16.65 18.04
N ASN A 7 -3.64 17.18 18.49
CA ASN A 7 -4.92 16.46 18.49
C ASN A 7 -5.45 16.25 17.07
N PHE A 8 -5.20 17.20 16.16
CA PHE A 8 -5.55 17.06 14.76
C PHE A 8 -4.86 15.84 14.12
N TRP A 9 -3.54 15.72 14.29
CA TRP A 9 -2.72 14.68 13.66
C TRP A 9 -2.73 13.34 14.40
N PHE A 10 -2.77 13.34 15.73
CA PHE A 10 -2.40 12.16 16.54
C PHE A 10 -3.46 11.71 17.56
N ALA A 11 -4.65 12.32 17.59
CA ALA A 11 -5.72 11.75 18.42
C ALA A 11 -6.06 10.29 18.02
N PRO A 12 -6.48 9.44 18.96
CA PRO A 12 -6.81 8.06 18.65
C PRO A 12 -7.88 7.95 17.58
N MET A 13 -7.69 7.03 16.63
CA MET A 13 -8.66 6.71 15.58
C MET A 13 -8.77 5.19 15.44
N GLY A 14 -9.92 4.70 14.96
CA GLY A 14 -10.13 3.28 14.67
C GLY A 14 -9.31 2.79 13.47
N ALA A 15 -8.79 1.56 13.52
CA ALA A 15 -8.06 0.93 12.41
C ALA A 15 -8.88 0.82 11.10
N TYR A 16 -10.22 0.83 11.19
CA TYR A 16 -11.12 0.72 10.03
C TYR A 16 -11.01 1.89 9.05
N ALA A 17 -10.77 3.11 9.52
CA ALA A 17 -10.62 4.27 8.63
C ALA A 17 -9.39 4.10 7.73
N LEU A 18 -8.27 3.64 8.29
CA LEU A 18 -7.05 3.37 7.53
C LEU A 18 -7.22 2.19 6.57
N ALA A 19 -8.00 1.16 6.95
CA ALA A 19 -8.35 0.06 6.04
C ALA A 19 -9.19 0.55 4.85
N GLY A 20 -10.15 1.46 5.09
CA GLY A 20 -10.88 2.15 4.02
C GLY A 20 -9.96 2.91 3.07
N CYS A 21 -9.01 3.69 3.60
CA CYS A 21 -7.99 4.37 2.79
C CYS A 21 -7.14 3.39 1.98
N ARG A 22 -6.73 2.26 2.57
CA ARG A 22 -5.97 1.21 1.88
C ARG A 22 -6.72 0.69 0.66
N ILE A 23 -7.99 0.33 0.84
CA ILE A 23 -8.86 -0.17 -0.24
C ILE A 23 -9.02 0.89 -1.32
N ALA A 24 -9.32 2.14 -0.94
CA ALA A 24 -9.51 3.23 -1.89
C ALA A 24 -8.26 3.50 -2.74
N VAL A 25 -7.08 3.58 -2.12
CA VAL A 25 -5.80 3.79 -2.82
C VAL A 25 -5.45 2.58 -3.70
N ALA A 26 -5.63 1.36 -3.21
CA ALA A 26 -5.38 0.15 -4.00
C ALA A 26 -6.30 0.06 -5.23
N LEU A 27 -7.60 0.36 -5.07
CA LEU A 27 -8.54 0.45 -6.18
C LEU A 27 -8.17 1.56 -7.16
N ALA A 28 -7.84 2.76 -6.67
CA ALA A 28 -7.40 3.85 -7.53
C ALA A 28 -6.17 3.46 -8.36
N MET A 29 -5.19 2.78 -7.75
CA MET A 29 -4.02 2.26 -8.46
C MET A 29 -4.41 1.25 -9.54
N LEU A 30 -5.22 0.24 -9.20
CA LEU A 30 -5.66 -0.80 -10.14
C LEU A 30 -6.49 -0.22 -11.30
N LEU A 31 -7.33 0.77 -11.04
CA LEU A 31 -8.08 1.49 -12.08
C LEU A 31 -7.16 2.31 -12.99
N ASN A 32 -6.12 2.95 -12.43
CA ASN A 32 -5.11 3.64 -13.24
C ASN A 32 -4.32 2.65 -14.10
N LEU A 33 -3.96 1.49 -13.53
CA LEU A 33 -3.29 0.41 -14.26
C LEU A 33 -4.16 -0.09 -15.42
N GLN A 34 -5.44 -0.39 -15.15
CA GLN A 34 -6.41 -0.83 -16.16
C GLN A 34 -6.66 0.21 -17.26
N ARG A 35 -6.83 1.50 -16.89
CA ARG A 35 -7.06 2.60 -17.84
C ARG A 35 -5.88 2.74 -18.80
N ASN A 36 -4.67 2.57 -18.30
CA ASN A 36 -3.47 2.60 -19.12
C ASN A 36 -3.27 1.30 -19.90
N ALA A 37 -3.76 0.16 -19.43
CA ALA A 37 -3.64 -1.14 -20.10
C ALA A 37 -4.72 -1.45 -21.17
N GLY A 38 -5.30 -0.41 -21.78
CA GLY A 38 -6.33 -0.58 -22.81
C GLY A 38 -7.69 -1.06 -22.29
N GLY A 39 -7.93 -1.04 -20.97
CA GLY A 39 -9.18 -1.50 -20.36
C GLY A 39 -9.08 -2.92 -19.83
N PHE A 40 -10.07 -3.76 -20.11
CA PHE A 40 -10.14 -5.14 -19.59
C PHE A 40 -9.19 -6.13 -20.28
N SER A 41 -8.56 -5.74 -21.39
CA SER A 41 -7.59 -6.59 -22.11
C SER A 41 -6.26 -6.76 -21.38
N LEU A 42 -5.99 -5.94 -20.35
CA LEU A 42 -4.72 -5.95 -19.59
C LEU A 42 -3.49 -5.91 -20.50
N ASP A 43 -3.57 -5.09 -21.55
CA ASP A 43 -2.55 -4.98 -22.57
C ASP A 43 -1.44 -4.00 -22.16
N THR A 44 -0.19 -4.43 -22.25
CA THR A 44 0.97 -3.60 -21.91
C THR A 44 1.38 -2.62 -23.02
N ASP A 45 0.76 -2.69 -24.20
CA ASP A 45 1.15 -1.94 -25.40
C ASP A 45 1.27 -0.43 -25.17
N ARG A 46 0.37 0.17 -24.38
CA ARG A 46 0.44 1.60 -24.03
C ARG A 46 1.64 1.95 -23.16
N TYR A 47 2.13 1.04 -22.33
CA TYR A 47 3.36 1.25 -21.58
C TYR A 47 4.59 1.07 -22.47
N LEU A 48 4.50 0.16 -23.45
CA LEU A 48 5.59 -0.15 -24.37
C LEU A 48 5.76 0.92 -25.46
N ILE A 49 4.68 1.56 -25.93
CA ILE A 49 4.74 2.52 -27.05
C ILE A 49 5.73 3.66 -26.80
N TYR A 50 5.91 4.07 -25.55
CA TYR A 50 6.81 5.17 -25.16
C TYR A 50 8.28 4.76 -25.11
N ILE A 51 8.54 3.47 -24.92
CA ILE A 51 9.89 2.89 -24.91
C ILE A 51 10.30 2.49 -26.33
N LEU A 52 9.37 1.93 -27.10
CA LEU A 52 9.58 1.51 -28.48
C LEU A 52 9.75 2.69 -29.45
N ARG A 53 9.29 3.90 -29.10
CA ARG A 53 9.54 5.13 -29.85
C ARG A 53 11.00 5.61 -29.80
N GLY A 54 11.86 4.94 -29.04
CA GLY A 54 13.30 5.19 -28.98
C GLY A 54 13.73 6.03 -27.77
N THR A 55 15.04 6.10 -27.53
CA THR A 55 15.63 6.80 -26.36
C THR A 55 15.36 8.30 -26.33
N GLY A 56 15.02 8.91 -27.47
CA GLY A 56 14.70 10.35 -27.55
C GLY A 56 13.42 10.76 -26.83
N SER A 57 12.50 9.82 -26.55
CA SER A 57 11.28 10.09 -25.77
C SER A 57 11.42 9.86 -24.27
N TRP A 58 12.57 9.32 -23.82
CA TRP A 58 12.85 9.17 -22.40
C TRP A 58 13.52 10.45 -21.87
N GLN A 59 12.73 11.35 -21.28
CA GLN A 59 13.22 12.50 -20.53
C GLN A 59 12.95 12.25 -19.05
N PRO A 60 13.86 11.57 -18.33
CA PRO A 60 13.62 11.22 -16.95
C PRO A 60 13.44 12.49 -16.13
N ILE A 61 12.57 12.40 -15.14
CA ILE A 61 12.35 13.44 -14.14
C ILE A 61 12.47 12.82 -12.75
N SER A 62 12.66 13.66 -11.74
CA SER A 62 12.74 13.22 -10.33
C SER A 62 13.92 12.26 -10.08
N LEU A 63 13.70 11.15 -9.37
CA LEU A 63 14.75 10.23 -8.94
C LEU A 63 15.51 9.60 -10.11
N PHE A 64 14.85 9.36 -11.25
CA PHE A 64 15.52 8.78 -12.42
C PHE A 64 16.52 9.74 -13.04
N ASP A 65 16.24 11.04 -13.03
CA ASP A 65 17.19 12.07 -13.49
C ASP A 65 18.33 12.22 -12.47
N THR A 66 17.99 12.29 -11.18
CA THR A 66 18.95 12.44 -10.08
C THR A 66 19.99 11.32 -10.05
N PHE A 67 19.58 10.09 -10.35
CA PHE A 67 20.46 8.91 -10.38
C PHE A 67 20.88 8.48 -11.79
N SER A 68 20.55 9.29 -12.82
CA SER A 68 20.86 9.00 -14.23
C SER A 68 20.45 7.58 -14.67
N LEU A 69 19.27 7.14 -14.22
CA LEU A 69 18.77 5.79 -14.50
C LEU A 69 18.32 5.68 -15.96
N PRO A 70 18.71 4.60 -16.67
CA PRO A 70 18.29 4.39 -18.05
C PRO A 70 16.79 4.06 -18.11
N ALA A 71 16.21 4.20 -19.31
CA ALA A 71 14.87 3.72 -19.57
C ALA A 71 14.79 2.19 -19.31
N PRO A 72 13.70 1.69 -18.70
CA PRO A 72 13.52 0.25 -18.53
C PRO A 72 13.37 -0.45 -19.88
N SER A 73 13.81 -1.70 -19.98
CA SER A 73 13.58 -2.54 -21.16
C SER A 73 12.09 -2.89 -21.29
N ALA A 74 11.68 -3.36 -22.48
CA ALA A 74 10.32 -3.83 -22.72
C ALA A 74 9.92 -4.95 -21.73
N ASP A 75 10.80 -5.93 -21.54
CA ASP A 75 10.58 -7.03 -20.58
C ASP A 75 10.45 -6.52 -19.14
N ALA A 76 11.25 -5.51 -18.76
CA ALA A 76 11.16 -4.90 -17.44
C ALA A 76 9.81 -4.21 -17.23
N VAL A 77 9.26 -3.55 -18.26
CA VAL A 77 7.93 -2.93 -18.18
C VAL A 77 6.82 -3.96 -18.05
N VAL A 78 6.88 -5.05 -18.81
CA VAL A 78 5.91 -6.15 -18.67
C VAL A 78 5.99 -6.75 -17.25
N ALA A 79 7.19 -6.98 -16.73
CA ALA A 79 7.38 -7.47 -15.38
C ALA A 79 6.83 -6.49 -14.33
N LEU A 80 7.14 -5.19 -14.45
CA LEU A 80 6.65 -4.15 -13.56
C LEU A 80 5.12 -4.03 -13.57
N PHE A 81 4.49 -4.20 -14.73
CA PHE A 81 3.04 -4.26 -14.85
C PHE A 81 2.44 -5.38 -13.99
N TRP A 82 2.93 -6.61 -14.17
CA TRP A 82 2.43 -7.77 -13.41
C TRP A 82 2.75 -7.67 -11.91
N ILE A 83 3.94 -7.20 -11.55
CA ILE A 83 4.31 -6.94 -10.14
C ILE A 83 3.35 -5.93 -9.53
N THR A 84 3.06 -4.84 -10.23
CA THR A 84 2.12 -3.79 -9.77
C THR A 84 0.71 -4.36 -9.59
N LEU A 85 0.23 -5.16 -10.55
CA LEU A 85 -1.09 -5.79 -10.48
C LEU A 85 -1.20 -6.71 -9.26
N VAL A 86 -0.26 -7.64 -9.10
CA VAL A 86 -0.26 -8.62 -8.00
C VAL A 86 -0.11 -7.92 -6.65
N ALA A 87 0.83 -6.97 -6.52
CA ALA A 87 1.01 -6.20 -5.30
C ALA A 87 -0.25 -5.37 -4.96
N GLY A 88 -0.92 -4.82 -5.98
CA GLY A 88 -2.19 -4.10 -5.82
C GLY A 88 -3.32 -4.98 -5.30
N LEU A 89 -3.47 -6.19 -5.85
CA LEU A 89 -4.47 -7.16 -5.40
C LEU A 89 -4.18 -7.63 -3.97
N LEU A 90 -2.93 -7.90 -3.63
CA LEU A 90 -2.52 -8.24 -2.25
C LEU A 90 -2.80 -7.08 -1.29
N LEU A 91 -2.48 -5.85 -1.68
CA LEU A 91 -2.75 -4.66 -0.88
C LEU A 91 -4.25 -4.43 -0.68
N LEU A 92 -5.06 -4.66 -1.72
CA LEU A 92 -6.52 -4.52 -1.68
C LEU A 92 -7.13 -5.43 -0.59
N VAL A 93 -6.78 -6.72 -0.61
CA VAL A 93 -7.26 -7.70 0.38
C VAL A 93 -6.53 -7.60 1.73
N GLY A 94 -5.48 -6.78 1.81
CA GLY A 94 -4.67 -6.61 3.01
C GLY A 94 -3.87 -7.87 3.36
N ALA A 95 -3.23 -8.48 2.36
CA ALA A 95 -2.26 -9.55 2.53
C ALA A 95 -0.85 -8.96 2.42
N LEU A 96 0.02 -9.29 3.38
CA LEU A 96 1.39 -8.76 3.46
C LEU A 96 1.42 -7.22 3.35
N SER A 97 0.47 -6.55 3.99
CA SER A 97 -0.01 -5.21 3.60
C SER A 97 1.10 -4.16 3.44
N ARG A 98 2.14 -4.16 4.29
CA ARG A 98 3.27 -3.21 4.19
C ARG A 98 4.23 -3.55 3.05
N VAL A 99 4.50 -4.84 2.85
CA VAL A 99 5.33 -5.33 1.74
C VAL A 99 4.59 -5.07 0.44
N ALA A 100 3.32 -5.45 0.35
CA ALA A 100 2.47 -5.19 -0.80
C ALA A 100 2.40 -3.69 -1.14
N ALA A 101 2.23 -2.81 -0.14
CA ALA A 101 2.24 -1.36 -0.35
C ALA A 101 3.60 -0.84 -0.86
N GLY A 102 4.71 -1.31 -0.29
CA GLY A 102 6.05 -0.91 -0.73
C GLY A 102 6.38 -1.40 -2.14
N THR A 103 6.05 -2.66 -2.45
CA THR A 103 6.21 -3.24 -3.79
C THR A 103 5.32 -2.54 -4.82
N ALA A 104 4.05 -2.29 -4.47
CA ALA A 104 3.12 -1.55 -5.32
C ALA A 104 3.62 -0.12 -5.58
N LEU A 105 4.10 0.59 -4.54
CA LEU A 105 4.69 1.92 -4.68
C LEU A 105 5.85 1.91 -5.67
N ALA A 106 6.84 1.04 -5.46
CA ALA A 106 8.04 1.00 -6.27
C ALA A 106 7.70 0.65 -7.73
N ALA A 107 6.94 -0.41 -7.95
CA ALA A 107 6.62 -0.87 -9.30
C ALA A 107 5.71 0.12 -10.04
N PHE A 108 4.66 0.63 -9.38
CA PHE A 108 3.74 1.62 -9.97
C PHE A 108 4.45 2.92 -10.30
N TYR A 109 5.34 3.41 -9.43
CA TYR A 109 6.09 4.65 -9.66
C TYR A 109 6.96 4.55 -10.92
N VAL A 110 7.74 3.47 -11.06
CA VAL A 110 8.55 3.26 -12.27
C VAL A 110 7.67 3.15 -13.52
N LEU A 111 6.57 2.39 -13.43
CA LEU A 111 5.66 2.18 -14.54
C LEU A 111 4.94 3.47 -14.97
N MET A 112 4.61 4.36 -14.04
CA MET A 112 4.01 5.67 -14.38
C MET A 112 5.03 6.62 -14.99
N LEU A 113 6.31 6.53 -14.63
CA LEU A 113 7.35 7.32 -15.29
C LEU A 113 7.46 6.94 -16.77
N THR A 114 7.38 5.66 -17.14
CA THR A 114 7.45 5.27 -18.56
C THR A 114 6.39 5.94 -19.44
N THR A 115 5.23 6.28 -18.88
CA THR A 115 4.17 7.00 -19.60
C THR A 115 4.19 8.52 -19.41
N ASN A 116 4.91 9.04 -18.41
CA ASN A 116 4.91 10.47 -18.03
C ASN A 116 6.31 11.13 -18.07
N SER A 117 7.35 10.47 -18.59
CA SER A 117 8.72 11.02 -18.77
C SER A 117 8.82 12.09 -19.89
N TRP A 118 7.85 13.01 -19.95
CA TRP A 118 7.76 14.11 -20.92
C TRP A 118 7.75 15.48 -20.23
N GLY A 119 8.40 15.58 -19.06
CA GLY A 119 8.47 16.82 -18.28
C GLY A 119 7.20 17.19 -17.51
N LYS A 120 6.14 16.37 -17.54
CA LYS A 120 4.91 16.59 -16.74
C LYS A 120 4.33 15.28 -16.22
N LEU A 121 4.24 15.16 -14.89
CA LEU A 121 3.45 14.12 -14.23
C LEU A 121 1.98 14.50 -14.25
N THR A 122 1.13 13.54 -14.62
CA THR A 122 -0.32 13.73 -14.46
C THR A 122 -0.68 13.64 -12.98
N HIS A 123 -1.36 14.67 -12.46
CA HIS A 123 -1.69 14.79 -11.02
C HIS A 123 -2.41 13.57 -10.43
N SER A 124 -3.21 12.86 -11.23
CA SER A 124 -3.89 11.64 -10.77
C SER A 124 -2.92 10.55 -10.31
N TYR A 125 -1.74 10.44 -10.92
CA TYR A 125 -0.74 9.43 -10.56
C TYR A 125 0.04 9.81 -9.31
N GLU A 126 0.28 11.11 -9.09
CA GLU A 126 0.93 11.64 -7.89
C GLU A 126 0.08 11.36 -6.65
N VAL A 127 -1.25 11.52 -6.78
CA VAL A 127 -2.18 11.21 -5.68
C VAL A 127 -2.06 9.75 -5.25
N VAL A 128 -2.09 8.83 -6.20
CA VAL A 128 -1.98 7.39 -5.91
C VAL A 128 -0.59 7.08 -5.32
N THR A 129 0.47 7.64 -5.90
CA THR A 129 1.86 7.38 -5.47
C THR A 129 2.11 7.80 -4.03
N LEU A 130 1.75 9.03 -3.61
CA LEU A 130 1.96 9.40 -2.21
C LEU A 130 1.00 8.66 -1.27
N GLY A 131 -0.20 8.28 -1.74
CA GLY A 131 -1.11 7.41 -0.99
C GLY A 131 -0.46 6.06 -0.68
N LEU A 132 0.18 5.44 -1.67
CA LEU A 132 0.94 4.19 -1.50
C LEU A 132 2.14 4.37 -0.55
N LEU A 133 2.87 5.49 -0.66
CA LEU A 133 3.97 5.83 0.25
C LEU A 133 3.49 5.94 1.71
N ILE A 134 2.40 6.65 1.94
CA ILE A 134 1.78 6.77 3.27
C ILE A 134 1.39 5.38 3.78
N LEU A 135 0.77 4.54 2.96
CA LEU A 135 0.33 3.20 3.33
C LEU A 135 1.49 2.23 3.60
N ALA A 136 2.62 2.33 2.88
CA ALA A 136 3.83 1.54 3.13
C ALA A 136 4.42 1.82 4.52
N CYS A 137 4.31 3.07 4.97
CA CYS A 137 4.74 3.51 6.30
C CYS A 137 3.68 3.29 7.39
N ALA A 138 2.41 3.05 7.02
CA ALA A 138 1.30 2.94 7.96
C ALA A 138 0.93 1.48 8.30
N ARG A 139 0.17 1.32 9.39
CA ARG A 139 -0.36 0.02 9.85
C ARG A 139 -1.68 -0.33 9.17
N CYS A 140 -1.71 -0.25 7.83
CA CYS A 140 -2.93 -0.37 7.03
C CYS A 140 -3.53 -1.79 6.99
N GLY A 141 -2.78 -2.79 7.43
CA GLY A 141 -3.23 -4.18 7.54
C GLY A 141 -3.89 -4.55 8.88
N ASP A 142 -4.09 -3.63 9.83
CA ASP A 142 -4.63 -3.99 11.16
C ASP A 142 -6.18 -4.10 11.20
N ALA A 143 -6.90 -3.80 10.11
CA ALA A 143 -8.35 -4.06 9.95
C ALA A 143 -8.73 -4.42 8.49
N TRP A 144 -9.87 -5.10 8.34
CA TRP A 144 -10.42 -5.60 7.05
C TRP A 144 -9.34 -6.22 6.14
N SER A 145 -8.52 -7.11 6.70
CA SER A 145 -7.35 -7.64 6.02
C SER A 145 -7.23 -9.15 6.21
N VAL A 146 -6.68 -9.84 5.20
CA VAL A 146 -6.29 -11.24 5.32
C VAL A 146 -5.23 -11.41 6.42
N ASP A 147 -4.31 -10.45 6.57
CA ASP A 147 -3.29 -10.47 7.63
C ASP A 147 -3.90 -10.61 9.03
N VAL A 148 -4.99 -9.88 9.31
CA VAL A 148 -5.72 -9.96 10.60
C VAL A 148 -6.43 -11.29 10.75
N LEU A 149 -7.05 -11.80 9.68
CA LEU A 149 -7.74 -13.09 9.72
C LEU A 149 -6.77 -14.23 10.03
N VAL A 150 -5.62 -14.26 9.34
CA VAL A 150 -4.55 -15.25 9.55
C VAL A 150 -3.99 -15.14 10.97
N ARG A 151 -3.74 -13.92 11.47
CA ARG A 151 -3.26 -13.69 12.85
C ARG A 151 -4.24 -14.26 13.88
N ARG A 152 -5.53 -13.93 13.77
CA ARG A 152 -6.59 -14.42 14.68
C ARG A 152 -6.71 -15.94 14.65
N TRP A 153 -6.61 -16.54 13.47
CA TRP A 153 -6.65 -18.00 13.33
C TRP A 153 -5.45 -18.69 13.99
N ARG A 154 -4.24 -18.14 13.85
CA ARG A 154 -3.02 -18.64 14.52
C ARG A 154 -3.11 -18.53 16.03
N GLU A 155 -3.63 -17.41 16.55
CA GLU A 155 -3.84 -17.20 18.00
C GLU A 155 -4.80 -18.25 18.58
N ARG A 156 -5.96 -18.49 17.93
CA ARG A 156 -6.92 -19.53 18.36
C ARG A 156 -6.29 -20.92 18.40
N ARG A 157 -5.46 -21.27 17.42
CA ARG A 157 -4.76 -22.57 17.37
C ARG A 157 -3.72 -22.72 18.48
N ARG A 158 -3.06 -21.63 18.89
CA ARG A 158 -2.12 -21.65 20.02
C ARG A 158 -2.87 -21.87 21.32
N SER A 159 -3.92 -21.09 21.59
CA SER A 159 -4.73 -21.25 22.80
C SER A 159 -5.34 -22.65 22.92
N ALA A 160 -5.78 -23.27 21.81
CA ALA A 160 -6.30 -24.64 21.84
C ALA A 160 -5.23 -25.68 22.21
N ARG A 161 -3.98 -25.51 21.76
CA ARG A 161 -2.86 -26.38 22.14
C ARG A 161 -2.47 -26.20 23.60
N ASP A 162 -2.42 -24.96 24.09
CA ASP A 162 -2.06 -24.66 25.48
C ASP A 162 -3.06 -25.30 26.46
N VAL A 163 -4.37 -25.22 26.18
CA VAL A 163 -5.41 -25.89 27.00
C VAL A 163 -5.26 -27.41 26.97
N SER A 164 -4.89 -27.98 25.83
CA SER A 164 -4.67 -29.43 25.68
C SER A 164 -3.38 -29.90 26.38
N GLY A 165 -2.37 -29.02 26.49
CA GLY A 165 -1.12 -29.27 27.21
C GLY A 165 -1.25 -29.12 28.72
N VAL A 166 -2.04 -28.14 29.20
CA VAL A 166 -2.32 -27.93 30.63
C VAL A 166 -3.11 -29.10 31.23
N ALA A 167 -3.99 -29.75 30.45
CA ALA A 167 -4.67 -30.98 30.87
C ALA A 167 -3.71 -32.16 31.16
N ALA A 168 -2.44 -32.06 30.77
CA ALA A 168 -1.40 -33.05 31.06
C ALA A 168 -0.43 -32.63 32.18
N SER A 169 -0.53 -31.41 32.72
CA SER A 169 0.36 -30.89 33.78
C SER A 169 -0.44 -30.15 34.85
N ASP A 170 -1.03 -30.92 35.75
CA ASP A 170 -1.75 -30.43 36.93
C ASP A 170 -0.75 -30.03 38.03
N THR A 171 -0.22 -28.80 37.98
CA THR A 171 0.29 -28.07 39.14
C THR A 171 0.22 -26.57 38.86
N GLY A 172 -0.63 -25.88 39.61
CA GLY A 172 -1.07 -24.52 39.33
C GLY A 172 0.01 -23.44 39.31
N VAL A 173 -0.15 -22.50 38.37
CA VAL A 173 0.11 -21.06 38.54
C VAL A 173 -0.81 -20.34 37.55
N ASP A 174 -1.73 -19.54 38.09
CA ASP A 174 -2.51 -18.56 37.34
C ASP A 174 -1.58 -17.59 36.60
N THR A 175 -1.43 -17.78 35.30
CA THR A 175 -0.98 -16.71 34.40
C THR A 175 -1.96 -16.62 33.26
N ALA A 176 -2.98 -15.79 33.45
CA ALA A 176 -3.77 -15.24 32.36
C ALA A 176 -2.82 -14.48 31.44
N VAL A 177 -2.26 -15.17 30.45
CA VAL A 177 -1.53 -14.56 29.33
C VAL A 177 -2.57 -13.74 28.59
N SER A 178 -2.61 -12.44 28.91
CA SER A 178 -3.34 -11.47 28.13
C SER A 178 -2.73 -11.49 26.72
N VAL A 179 -3.40 -12.21 25.81
CA VAL A 179 -3.10 -12.13 24.38
C VAL A 179 -3.21 -10.65 24.04
N ASP A 180 -2.07 -10.00 23.81
CA ASP A 180 -1.95 -8.56 23.58
C ASP A 180 -2.73 -8.20 22.31
N ARG A 181 -4.04 -7.97 22.48
CA ARG A 181 -4.94 -7.55 21.42
C ARG A 181 -4.56 -6.11 21.11
N ARG A 182 -3.80 -5.93 20.03
CA ARG A 182 -3.48 -4.61 19.47
C ARG A 182 -4.72 -3.71 19.54
N PRO A 183 -4.61 -2.50 20.14
CA PRO A 183 -5.77 -1.67 20.36
C PRO A 183 -6.33 -1.21 19.01
N LEU A 184 -7.65 -1.39 18.84
CA LEU A 184 -8.37 -0.95 17.65
C LEU A 184 -8.38 0.57 17.51
N MET A 185 -8.19 1.30 18.63
CA MET A 185 -7.95 2.73 18.64
C MET A 185 -6.48 3.03 18.93
N SER A 186 -5.81 3.74 18.03
CA SER A 186 -4.43 4.16 18.22
C SER A 186 -4.14 5.46 17.49
N TRP A 187 -3.18 6.23 18.01
CA TRP A 187 -2.65 7.42 17.34
C TRP A 187 -1.94 7.08 16.02
N HIS A 188 -1.47 5.83 15.87
CA HIS A 188 -0.82 5.32 14.65
C HIS A 188 -1.73 5.32 13.41
N TYR A 189 -3.06 5.41 13.58
CA TYR A 189 -4.01 5.34 12.47
C TYR A 189 -4.49 6.71 11.97
N ARG A 190 -4.34 7.77 12.77
CA ARG A 190 -4.92 9.08 12.42
C ARG A 190 -4.05 9.88 11.48
N TRP A 191 -2.75 9.96 11.74
CA TRP A 191 -1.83 10.72 10.89
C TRP A 191 -1.84 10.27 9.42
N PRO A 192 -1.86 8.96 9.08
CA PRO A 192 -1.88 8.55 7.68
C PRO A 192 -3.21 8.86 7.01
N VAL A 193 -4.34 8.67 7.71
CA VAL A 193 -5.67 9.04 7.21
C VAL A 193 -5.73 10.54 6.94
N LYS A 194 -5.20 11.38 7.85
CA LYS A 194 -5.17 12.82 7.68
C LYS A 194 -4.27 13.26 6.52
N LEU A 195 -3.12 12.64 6.31
CA LEU A 195 -2.29 12.92 5.16
C LEU A 195 -2.98 12.56 3.85
N ILE A 196 -3.64 11.40 3.77
CA ILE A 196 -4.41 11.01 2.59
C ILE A 196 -5.56 12.01 2.36
N GLN A 197 -6.31 12.38 3.41
CA GLN A 197 -7.38 13.39 3.28
C GLN A 197 -6.85 14.74 2.79
N LEU A 198 -5.76 15.23 3.38
CA LEU A 198 -5.14 16.49 3.00
C LEU A 198 -4.65 16.45 1.56
N GLN A 199 -4.03 15.34 1.16
CA GLN A 199 -3.58 15.11 -0.20
C GLN A 199 -4.73 15.18 -1.21
N PHE A 200 -5.85 14.49 -0.94
CA PHE A 200 -7.03 14.60 -1.78
C PHE A 200 -7.55 16.04 -1.84
N ALA A 201 -7.62 16.74 -0.70
CA ALA A 201 -8.05 18.13 -0.67
C ALA A 201 -7.16 19.03 -1.54
N LEU A 202 -5.84 18.88 -1.48
CA LEU A 202 -4.87 19.69 -2.24
C LEU A 202 -4.90 19.44 -3.75
N VAL A 203 -5.38 18.29 -4.21
CA VAL A 203 -5.43 17.99 -5.66
C VAL A 203 -6.77 18.36 -6.28
N PHE A 204 -7.85 18.39 -5.49
CA PHE A 204 -9.20 18.64 -6.00
C PHE A 204 -9.75 20.03 -5.67
N PHE A 205 -9.07 20.85 -4.86
CA PHE A 205 -9.44 22.23 -4.49
C PHE A 205 -8.24 23.16 -4.56
#